data_AF-A0A1H8JFQ1-F1
#
_entry.id   AF-A0A1H8JFQ1-F1
#
_cell.length_a   1.000
_cell.length_b   1.000
_cell.length_c   1.000
_cell.angle_alpha   90.00
_cell.angle_beta   90.00
_cell.angle_gamma   90.00
#
_symmetry.space_group_name_H-M   'P 1'
#
loop_
_entity.id
_entity.type
_entity.pdbx_description
1 polymer ?
#
loop_
_entity_poly.entity_id
_entity_poly.type
_entity_poly.pdbx_seq_one_letter_code
_entity_poly.pdbx_strand_id
1 'polypeptide(L)'
;MPKNELGKVYDALKVRVKEEGFEIENDREYYLLIGQLLQFYKKCNNKAPFNFNTYADAKTDRVLKNKLDQILKHFNFGNTNTGVLLEKCYLKVKEYTPQNKGAADQTYLVGGTVLELF
;
A
#
# COMPACT_ATOMS: atom_id res chain seq x y z
N MET A 1 -11.81 -3.57 23.15
CA MET A 1 -11.00 -3.78 21.91
C MET A 1 -11.12 -2.53 21.07
N PRO A 2 -10.02 -1.89 20.65
CA PRO A 2 -10.07 -0.65 19.88
C PRO A 2 -10.54 -0.94 18.45
N LYS A 3 -11.86 -1.06 18.27
CA LYS A 3 -12.51 -0.48 17.08
C LYS A 3 -12.26 1.03 17.23
N ASN A 4 -11.51 1.75 16.41
CA ASN A 4 -11.20 1.51 15.01
C ASN A 4 -10.02 2.41 14.57
N GLU A 5 -8.86 2.38 15.22
CA GLU A 5 -7.71 3.24 14.81
C GLU A 5 -7.26 2.97 13.37
N LEU A 6 -7.28 1.69 12.95
CA LEU A 6 -7.09 1.31 11.56
C LEU A 6 -8.15 1.95 10.66
N GLY A 7 -9.43 1.88 11.05
CA GLY A 7 -10.52 2.48 10.28
C GLY A 7 -10.44 4.00 10.22
N LYS A 8 -10.03 4.69 11.28
CA LYS A 8 -9.83 6.15 11.26
C LYS A 8 -8.74 6.55 10.28
N VAL A 9 -7.60 5.85 10.30
CA VAL A 9 -6.51 6.08 9.34
C VAL A 9 -7.00 5.79 7.93
N TYR A 10 -7.72 4.69 7.72
CA TYR A 10 -8.30 4.35 6.42
C TYR A 10 -9.28 5.41 5.92
N ASP A 11 -10.23 5.85 6.74
CA ASP A 11 -11.28 6.80 6.36
C ASP A 11 -10.65 8.16 6.00
N ALA A 12 -9.67 8.62 6.78
CA ALA A 12 -8.91 9.82 6.46
C ALA A 12 -8.12 9.67 5.16
N LEU A 13 -7.40 8.54 5.00
CA LEU A 13 -6.58 8.28 3.83
C LEU A 13 -7.41 8.15 2.55
N LYS A 14 -8.60 7.55 2.62
CA LYS A 14 -9.52 7.38 1.49
C LYS A 14 -9.95 8.69 0.84
N VAL A 15 -10.04 9.76 1.63
CA VAL A 15 -10.31 11.10 1.12
C VAL A 15 -9.02 11.71 0.58
N ARG A 16 -7.96 11.72 1.40
CA ARG A 16 -6.71 12.40 1.09
C ARG A 16 -5.98 11.87 -0.14
N VAL A 17 -6.02 10.56 -0.42
CA VAL A 17 -5.37 10.00 -1.62
C VAL A 17 -5.89 10.61 -2.91
N LYS A 18 -7.08 11.19 -2.92
CA LYS A 18 -7.68 11.82 -4.11
C LYS A 18 -7.26 13.29 -4.29
N GLU A 19 -6.65 13.89 -3.29
CA GLU A 19 -6.18 15.28 -3.33
C GLU A 19 -4.96 15.42 -4.26
N GLU A 20 -4.84 16.57 -4.92
CA GLU A 20 -3.77 16.86 -5.87
C GLU A 20 -2.39 16.84 -5.20
N GLY A 21 -2.29 17.43 -4.00
CA GLY A 21 -1.06 17.51 -3.20
C GLY A 21 -0.89 16.38 -2.18
N PHE A 22 -1.45 15.19 -2.44
CA PHE A 22 -1.40 14.07 -1.50
C PHE A 22 0.05 13.66 -1.16
N GLU A 23 0.38 13.72 0.13
CA GLU A 23 1.62 13.19 0.71
C GLU A 23 1.31 12.16 1.81
N ILE A 24 2.20 11.19 2.01
CA ILE A 24 2.09 10.22 3.11
C ILE A 24 2.57 10.90 4.40
N GLU A 25 1.71 11.00 5.41
CA GLU A 25 2.04 11.72 6.65
C GLU A 25 2.76 10.86 7.69
N ASN A 26 2.52 9.55 7.66
CA ASN A 26 2.99 8.64 8.71
C ASN A 26 3.15 7.19 8.22
N ASP A 27 3.92 6.41 8.98
CA ASP A 27 4.21 5.01 8.71
C ASP A 27 2.92 4.15 8.55
N ARG A 28 1.82 4.52 9.21
CA ARG A 28 0.57 3.75 9.18
C ARG A 28 -0.12 3.88 7.83
N GLU A 29 -0.22 5.09 7.30
CA GLU A 29 -0.72 5.35 5.94
C GLU A 29 0.15 4.65 4.90
N TYR A 30 1.48 4.71 5.09
CA TYR A 30 2.45 4.05 4.25
C TYR A 30 2.19 2.53 4.14
N TYR A 31 2.15 1.81 5.27
CA TYR A 31 1.93 0.37 5.25
C TYR A 31 0.53 0.00 4.74
N LEU A 32 -0.48 0.83 5.03
CA LEU A 32 -1.84 0.63 4.51
C LEU A 32 -1.88 0.75 2.98
N LEU A 33 -1.20 1.74 2.39
CA LEU A 33 -1.09 1.88 0.93
C LEU A 33 -0.35 0.71 0.29
N ILE A 34 0.72 0.21 0.91
CA ILE A 34 1.42 -0.98 0.39
C ILE A 34 0.45 -2.17 0.33
N GLY A 35 -0.31 -2.43 1.40
CA GLY A 35 -1.29 -3.50 1.42
C GLY A 35 -2.31 -3.39 0.28
N GLN A 36 -2.78 -2.16 0.00
CA GLN A 36 -3.73 -1.87 -1.07
C GLN A 36 -3.14 -2.12 -2.45
N LEU A 37 -1.91 -1.67 -2.68
CA LEU A 37 -1.20 -1.89 -3.92
C LEU A 37 -0.96 -3.39 -4.19
N LEU A 38 -0.62 -4.15 -3.15
CA LEU A 38 -0.46 -5.61 -3.23
C LEU A 38 -1.79 -6.31 -3.54
N GLN A 39 -2.87 -5.88 -2.88
CA GLN A 39 -4.21 -6.41 -3.12
C GLN A 39 -4.72 -6.09 -4.54
N PHE A 40 -4.46 -4.87 -5.02
CA PHE A 40 -4.79 -4.50 -6.39
C PHE A 40 -3.99 -5.34 -7.40
N TYR A 41 -2.68 -5.47 -7.21
CA TYR A 41 -1.84 -6.33 -8.04
C TYR A 41 -2.37 -7.77 -8.09
N LYS A 42 -2.76 -8.33 -6.95
CA LYS A 42 -3.39 -9.66 -6.86
C LYS A 42 -4.66 -9.75 -7.70
N LYS A 43 -5.56 -8.76 -7.62
CA LYS A 43 -6.82 -8.73 -8.39
C LYS A 43 -6.56 -8.68 -9.90
N CYS A 44 -5.50 -8.00 -10.33
CA CYS A 44 -5.17 -7.88 -11.75
C CYS A 44 -4.35 -9.07 -12.28
N ASN A 45 -3.50 -9.66 -11.45
CA ASN A 45 -2.62 -10.75 -11.84
C ASN A 45 -3.22 -12.12 -11.54
N ASN A 46 -4.29 -12.48 -12.25
CA ASN A 46 -5.00 -13.77 -12.10
C ASN A 46 -4.18 -15.00 -12.55
N LYS A 47 -3.01 -14.80 -13.16
CA LYS A 47 -2.21 -15.86 -13.79
C LYS A 47 -1.27 -16.59 -12.84
N ALA A 48 -0.99 -16.03 -11.66
CA ALA A 48 -0.12 -16.65 -10.67
C ALA A 48 -0.72 -16.53 -9.25
N PRO A 49 -0.62 -17.57 -8.41
CA PRO A 49 -1.04 -17.46 -7.01
C PRO A 49 -0.17 -16.40 -6.30
N PHE A 50 -0.76 -15.25 -6.02
CA PHE A 50 -0.13 -14.21 -5.22
C PHE A 50 -0.16 -14.62 -3.74
N ASN A 51 1.01 -14.86 -3.15
CA ASN A 51 1.15 -15.16 -1.73
C ASN A 51 1.50 -13.90 -0.95
N PHE A 52 0.49 -13.30 -0.32
CA PHE A 52 0.68 -12.11 0.51
C PHE A 52 1.63 -12.35 1.70
N ASN A 53 1.69 -13.57 2.25
CA ASN A 53 2.56 -13.88 3.38
C ASN A 53 4.03 -13.63 3.03
N THR A 54 4.43 -13.81 1.77
CA THR A 54 5.79 -13.50 1.30
C THR A 54 6.17 -12.01 1.41
N TYR A 55 5.18 -11.13 1.53
CA TYR A 55 5.33 -9.68 1.74
C TYR A 55 5.10 -9.31 3.20
N ALA A 56 4.13 -9.92 3.88
CA ALA A 56 3.91 -9.77 5.32
C ALA A 56 5.14 -10.21 6.12
N ASP A 57 5.80 -11.29 5.71
CA ASP A 57 7.02 -11.82 6.36
C ASP A 57 8.27 -10.95 6.10
N ALA A 58 8.15 -9.84 5.37
CA ALA A 58 9.26 -8.91 5.16
C ALA A 58 9.68 -8.30 6.51
N LYS A 59 10.86 -8.72 6.99
CA LYS A 59 11.41 -8.29 8.28
C LYS A 59 11.73 -6.81 8.37
N THR A 60 11.85 -6.12 7.23
CA THR A 60 12.18 -4.70 7.16
C THR A 60 11.44 -4.02 6.01
N ASP A 61 11.18 -2.72 6.18
CA ASP A 61 10.66 -1.85 5.14
C ASP A 61 11.42 -1.98 3.81
N ARG A 62 12.75 -1.92 3.88
CA ARG A 62 13.61 -2.02 2.68
C ARG A 62 13.31 -3.26 1.84
N VAL A 63 13.10 -4.41 2.50
CA VAL A 63 12.77 -5.67 1.81
C VAL A 63 11.37 -5.60 1.20
N LEU A 64 10.40 -5.04 1.93
CA LEU A 64 9.03 -4.86 1.46
C LEU A 64 8.98 -3.96 0.21
N LYS A 65 9.67 -2.82 0.26
CA LYS A 65 9.76 -1.84 -0.83
C LYS A 65 10.41 -2.41 -2.07
N ASN A 66 11.50 -3.17 -1.91
CA ASN A 66 12.16 -3.85 -3.02
C ASN A 66 11.24 -4.88 -3.70
N LYS A 67 10.49 -5.66 -2.91
CA LYS A 67 9.52 -6.63 -3.46
C LYS A 67 8.36 -5.93 -4.17
N LEU A 68 7.90 -4.80 -3.66
CA LEU A 68 6.86 -3.99 -4.28
C LEU A 68 7.33 -3.41 -5.64
N ASP A 69 8.55 -2.85 -5.69
CA ASP A 69 9.13 -2.32 -6.92
C ASP A 69 9.28 -3.41 -7.99
N GLN A 70 9.72 -4.61 -7.60
CA GLN A 70 9.84 -5.75 -8.53
C GLN A 70 8.52 -6.11 -9.25
N ILE A 71 7.38 -6.01 -8.57
CA ILE A 71 6.10 -6.39 -9.15
C ILE A 71 5.35 -5.22 -9.80
N LEU A 72 5.57 -3.98 -9.34
CA LEU A 72 4.84 -2.81 -9.81
C LEU A 72 5.60 -1.95 -10.83
N LYS A 73 6.93 -2.07 -10.93
CA LYS A 73 7.74 -1.26 -11.86
C LYS A 73 7.31 -1.38 -13.33
N HIS A 74 6.79 -2.54 -13.72
CA HIS A 74 6.31 -2.81 -15.08
C HIS A 74 4.79 -3.02 -15.14
N PHE A 75 4.09 -2.72 -14.05
CA PHE A 75 2.66 -2.87 -13.99
C PHE A 75 2.01 -1.77 -14.82
N ASN A 76 1.16 -2.14 -15.78
CA ASN A 76 0.36 -1.18 -16.52
C ASN A 76 -0.84 -0.78 -15.66
N PHE A 77 -0.73 0.33 -14.95
CA PHE A 77 -1.81 0.89 -14.14
C PHE A 77 -3.04 1.30 -14.98
N GLY A 78 -2.84 1.54 -16.28
CA GLY A 78 -3.87 1.98 -17.21
C GLY A 78 -4.24 3.46 -17.04
N ASN A 79 -4.95 4.01 -18.03
CA ASN A 79 -5.29 5.43 -18.08
C ASN A 79 -6.65 5.77 -17.44
N THR A 80 -7.19 4.86 -16.64
CA THR A 80 -8.42 5.13 -15.89
C THR A 80 -8.12 5.98 -14.66
N ASN A 81 -9.13 6.66 -14.11
CA ASN A 81 -8.97 7.43 -12.87
C ASN A 81 -8.38 6.58 -11.74
N THR A 82 -8.83 5.32 -11.63
CA THR A 82 -8.31 4.34 -10.66
C THR A 82 -6.83 4.01 -10.94
N GLY A 83 -6.46 3.81 -12.19
CA GLY A 83 -5.08 3.54 -12.61
C GLY A 83 -4.12 4.68 -12.27
N VAL A 84 -4.48 5.91 -12.66
CA VAL A 84 -3.68 7.11 -12.36
C VAL A 84 -3.53 7.32 -10.85
N LEU A 85 -4.60 7.08 -10.09
CA LEU A 85 -4.56 7.19 -8.63
C LEU A 85 -3.65 6.13 -8.00
N LEU A 86 -3.69 4.88 -8.48
CA LEU A 86 -2.80 3.81 -8.02
C LEU A 86 -1.34 4.10 -8.34
N GLU A 87 -1.05 4.59 -9.54
CA GLU A 87 0.30 5.01 -9.93
C GLU A 87 0.80 6.13 -9.01
N LYS A 88 -0.02 7.15 -8.75
CA LYS A 88 0.31 8.22 -7.79
C LYS A 88 0.63 7.66 -6.40
N CYS A 89 -0.19 6.76 -5.88
CA CYS A 89 0.05 6.12 -4.58
C CYS A 89 1.34 5.29 -4.57
N TYR A 90 1.63 4.56 -5.65
CA TYR A 90 2.89 3.82 -5.78
C TYR A 90 4.11 4.74 -5.76
N LEU A 91 4.08 5.86 -6.48
CA LEU A 91 5.16 6.85 -6.46
C LEU A 91 5.36 7.42 -5.04
N LYS A 92 4.27 7.74 -4.33
CA LYS A 92 4.35 8.24 -2.95
C LYS A 92 4.93 7.22 -1.97
N VAL A 93 4.55 5.95 -2.09
CA VAL A 93 5.18 4.86 -1.34
C VAL A 93 6.67 4.77 -1.66
N LYS A 94 7.09 4.97 -2.91
CA LYS A 94 8.51 4.98 -3.28
C LYS A 94 9.29 6.13 -2.67
N GLU A 95 8.69 7.29 -2.53
CA GLU A 95 9.32 8.48 -1.95
C GLU A 95 9.40 8.41 -0.42
N TYR A 96 8.40 7.81 0.23
CA TYR A 96 8.30 7.80 1.68
C TYR A 96 9.38 6.95 2.36
N THR A 97 10.01 7.52 3.39
CA THR A 97 10.96 6.80 4.24
C THR A 97 10.36 6.64 5.64
N PRO A 98 10.03 5.42 6.07
CA PRO A 98 9.44 5.19 7.39
C PRO A 98 10.35 5.66 8.52
N GLN A 99 9.74 6.27 9.53
CA GLN A 99 10.47 6.71 10.72
C GLN A 99 10.93 5.50 11.53
N ASN A 100 10.11 4.45 11.59
CA ASN A 100 10.49 3.18 12.18
C ASN A 100 11.31 2.35 11.17
N LYS A 101 12.64 2.41 11.29
CA LYS A 101 13.58 1.59 10.48
C LYS A 101 13.56 0.08 10.83
N GLY A 102 12.71 -0.33 11.78
CA GLY A 102 12.57 -1.70 12.25
C GLY A 102 11.62 -2.55 11.38
N ALA A 103 10.76 -3.30 12.07
CA ALA A 103 9.82 -4.21 11.43
C ALA A 103 8.66 -3.45 10.77
N ALA A 104 8.16 -3.98 9.65
CA ALA A 104 6.96 -3.46 8.99
C ALA A 104 5.75 -3.56 9.92
N ASP A 105 4.88 -2.54 9.93
CA ASP A 105 3.65 -2.57 10.71
C ASP A 105 2.64 -3.50 10.06
N GLN A 106 2.59 -4.74 10.56
CA GLN A 106 1.73 -5.79 10.06
C GLN A 106 0.24 -5.46 10.17
N THR A 107 -0.15 -4.66 11.17
CA THR A 107 -1.56 -4.32 11.38
C THR A 107 -2.10 -3.52 10.20
N TYR A 108 -1.35 -2.49 9.78
CA TYR A 108 -1.75 -1.62 8.68
C TYR A 108 -1.47 -2.26 7.32
N LEU A 109 -0.39 -3.02 7.19
CA LEU A 109 -0.08 -3.78 5.97
C LEU A 109 -1.17 -4.80 5.64
N VAL A 110 -1.58 -5.62 6.62
CA VAL A 110 -2.68 -6.58 6.47
C VAL A 110 -4.01 -5.84 6.30
N GLY A 111 -4.25 -4.78 7.09
CA GLY A 111 -5.46 -3.94 6.96
C GLY A 111 -5.64 -3.39 5.54
N GLY A 112 -4.55 -2.99 4.89
CA GLY A 112 -4.52 -2.55 3.50
C GLY A 112 -4.94 -3.63 2.49
N THR A 113 -4.92 -4.91 2.82
CA THR A 113 -5.37 -5.97 1.91
C THR A 113 -6.87 -6.25 1.95
N VAL A 114 -7.52 -5.83 3.03
CA VAL A 114 -8.93 -6.15 3.32
C VAL A 114 -9.83 -4.95 3.06
N LEU A 115 -9.32 -3.74 3.32
CA LEU A 115 -10.01 -2.49 3.03
C LEU A 115 -9.88 -2.17 1.53
N GLU A 116 -10.73 -1.31 0.98
CA GLU A 116 -10.65 -0.91 -0.44
C GLU A 116 -10.59 0.61 -0.54
N LEU A 117 -9.44 1.16 -0.92
CA LEU A 117 -9.28 2.60 -1.17
C LEU A 117 -9.70 3.02 -2.58
N PHE A 118 -9.61 2.10 -3.53
CA PHE A 118 -9.70 2.35 -4.98
C PHE A 118 -10.81 1.55 -5.63
#